data_AF-A0A4Q4D807-F1
#
_entry.id   AF-A0A4Q4D807-F1
#
_cell.length_a   1.000
_cell.length_b   1.000
_cell.length_c   1.000
_cell.angle_alpha   90.00
_cell.angle_beta   90.00
_cell.angle_gamma   90.00
#
_symmetry.space_group_name_H-M   'P 1'
#
loop_
_entity.id
_entity.type
_entity.pdbx_description
1 polymer ?
#
loop_
_entity_poly.entity_id
_entity_poly.type
_entity_poly.pdbx_seq_one_letter_code
_entity_poly.pdbx_strand_id
1 'polypeptide(L)'
;MVYAGDFNSHRNRPDDFVRSEMAKKGYADSFELAQELVGQHRNSYNDWSTTPKTSVQWGDHVDHVWAVPKQVRVLWWHQAERITNGRYAHLGSDHSPLVVRMQVE
;
A
#
# COMPACT_ATOMS: atom_id res chain seq x y z
N MET A 1 14.28 -10.50 3.89
CA MET A 1 14.52 -9.27 3.08
C MET A 1 13.17 -8.60 2.86
N VAL A 2 13.13 -7.28 2.89
CA VAL A 2 11.92 -6.48 2.63
C VAL A 2 12.24 -5.51 1.49
N TYR A 3 11.33 -5.38 0.53
CA TYR A 3 11.41 -4.35 -0.51
C TYR A 3 10.28 -3.36 -0.30
N ALA A 4 10.60 -2.07 -0.19
CA ALA A 4 9.62 -1.02 0.04
C ALA A 4 9.89 0.15 -0.90
N GLY A 5 8.83 0.70 -1.50
CA GLY A 5 8.94 1.85 -2.41
C GLY A 5 7.74 1.98 -3.35
N ASP A 6 7.86 2.91 -4.29
CA ASP A 6 6.95 3.05 -5.43
C ASP A 6 7.34 2.05 -6.53
N PHE A 7 6.43 1.14 -6.86
CA PHE A 7 6.62 0.17 -7.94
C PHE A 7 5.77 0.47 -9.18
N ASN A 8 4.97 1.54 -9.18
CA ASN A 8 4.09 1.93 -10.28
C ASN A 8 3.16 0.81 -10.79
N SER A 9 2.82 -0.13 -9.90
CA SER A 9 1.90 -1.25 -10.12
C SER A 9 0.70 -1.13 -9.20
N HIS A 10 -0.46 -1.70 -9.52
CA HIS A 10 -1.51 -1.83 -8.50
C HIS A 10 -2.47 -2.95 -8.86
N ARG A 11 -3.12 -3.52 -7.84
CA ARG A 11 -4.00 -4.69 -7.96
C ARG A 11 -5.20 -4.51 -8.88
N ASN A 12 -5.65 -3.27 -9.10
CA ASN A 12 -6.76 -2.99 -10.01
C ASN A 12 -6.33 -2.98 -11.49
N ARG A 13 -5.03 -3.02 -11.81
CA ARG A 13 -4.56 -3.21 -13.19
C ARG A 13 -4.70 -4.67 -13.61
N PRO A 14 -5.21 -4.93 -14.82
CA PRO A 14 -5.32 -6.29 -15.35
C PRO A 14 -3.95 -6.95 -15.57
N ASP A 15 -2.89 -6.15 -15.72
CA ASP A 15 -1.53 -6.55 -16.03
C ASP A 15 -0.53 -6.17 -14.92
N ASP A 16 -0.87 -6.43 -13.65
CA ASP A 16 0.05 -6.22 -12.52
C ASP A 16 1.26 -7.19 -12.58
N PHE A 17 2.24 -6.81 -13.39
CA PHE A 17 3.47 -7.56 -13.64
C PHE A 17 4.36 -7.62 -12.39
N VAL A 18 4.42 -6.54 -11.61
CA VAL A 18 5.24 -6.48 -10.39
C VAL A 18 4.77 -7.52 -9.39
N ARG A 19 3.46 -7.58 -9.10
CA ARG A 19 2.90 -8.62 -8.23
C ARG A 19 3.26 -10.02 -8.72
N SER A 20 3.18 -10.24 -10.03
CA SER A 20 3.51 -11.52 -10.66
C SER A 20 4.97 -11.91 -10.48
N GLU A 21 5.91 -10.99 -10.68
CA GLU A 21 7.35 -11.23 -10.51
C GLU A 21 7.76 -11.40 -9.04
N MET A 22 7.16 -10.61 -8.13
CA MET A 22 7.39 -10.74 -6.69
C MET A 22 6.89 -12.10 -6.18
N ALA A 23 5.71 -12.54 -6.62
CA ALA A 23 5.15 -13.84 -6.28
C ALA A 23 6.04 -15.02 -6.75
N LYS A 24 6.59 -14.96 -7.98
CA LYS A 24 7.55 -15.98 -8.48
C LYS A 24 8.78 -16.12 -7.58
N LYS A 25 9.17 -15.05 -6.89
CA LYS A 25 10.31 -15.00 -5.96
C LYS A 25 9.92 -15.31 -4.51
N GLY A 26 8.66 -15.67 -4.26
CA GLY A 26 8.16 -16.02 -2.92
C GLY A 26 7.80 -14.83 -2.03
N TYR A 27 7.68 -13.63 -2.60
CA TYR A 27 7.21 -12.44 -1.89
C TYR A 27 5.71 -12.27 -2.04
N ALA A 28 5.07 -11.69 -1.04
CA ALA A 28 3.70 -11.20 -1.11
C ALA A 28 3.65 -9.75 -0.61
N ASP A 29 2.62 -9.02 -1.04
CA ASP A 29 2.41 -7.66 -0.60
C ASP A 29 1.96 -7.68 0.87
N SER A 30 2.57 -6.84 1.69
CA SER A 30 2.12 -6.58 3.06
C SER A 30 0.63 -6.22 3.15
N PHE A 31 0.06 -5.55 2.14
CA PHE A 31 -1.38 -5.30 2.05
C PHE A 31 -2.21 -6.58 2.05
N GLU A 32 -1.73 -7.63 1.38
CA GLU A 32 -2.39 -8.94 1.32
C GLU A 32 -2.17 -9.77 2.60
N LEU A 33 -1.06 -9.52 3.30
CA LEU A 33 -0.67 -10.27 4.50
C LEU A 33 -1.21 -9.65 5.80
N ALA A 34 -1.63 -8.39 5.78
CA ALA A 34 -1.96 -7.64 6.99
C ALA A 34 -3.22 -8.16 7.68
N GLN A 35 -3.18 -8.19 9.01
CA GLN A 35 -4.34 -8.56 9.83
C GLN A 35 -5.34 -7.40 10.00
N GLU A 36 -4.84 -6.17 9.90
CA GLU A 36 -5.64 -4.95 9.95
C GLU A 36 -5.25 -4.03 8.79
N LEU A 37 -6.27 -3.47 8.13
CA LEU A 37 -6.14 -2.57 7.00
C LEU A 37 -6.87 -1.25 7.32
N VAL A 38 -6.16 -0.12 7.24
CA VAL A 38 -6.77 1.21 7.41
C VAL A 38 -6.55 2.05 6.17
N GLY A 39 -7.66 2.55 5.61
CA GLY A 39 -7.63 3.34 4.37
C GLY A 39 -7.40 2.52 3.10
N GLN A 40 -7.72 1.23 3.11
CA GLN A 40 -7.47 0.27 2.02
C GLN A 40 -8.06 0.63 0.65
N HIS A 41 -9.08 1.50 0.62
CA HIS A 41 -9.76 1.94 -0.61
C HIS A 41 -9.21 3.26 -1.15
N ARG A 42 -8.37 3.97 -0.39
CA ARG A 42 -7.74 5.22 -0.85
C ARG A 42 -6.57 4.88 -1.76
N ASN A 43 -6.39 5.64 -2.83
CA ASN A 43 -5.26 5.50 -3.73
C ASN A 43 -4.00 6.04 -3.07
N SER A 44 -2.84 5.40 -3.30
CA SER A 44 -1.59 5.91 -2.73
C SER A 44 -1.09 7.14 -3.52
N TYR A 45 -1.20 7.09 -4.85
CA TYR A 45 -1.05 8.27 -5.71
C TYR A 45 -2.27 9.20 -5.61
N ASN A 46 -2.03 10.44 -5.20
CA ASN A 46 -3.05 11.47 -4.98
C ASN A 46 -2.97 12.64 -5.99
N ASP A 47 -1.90 12.77 -6.78
CA ASP A 47 -1.75 13.81 -7.83
C ASP A 47 -1.87 15.25 -7.26
N TRP A 48 -1.33 15.48 -6.06
CA TRP A 48 -1.48 16.72 -5.28
C TRP A 48 -2.94 17.10 -4.94
N SER A 49 -3.89 16.18 -5.09
CA SER A 49 -5.29 16.41 -4.72
C SER A 49 -5.45 16.46 -3.21
N THR A 50 -6.00 17.55 -2.69
CA THR A 50 -6.33 17.67 -1.25
C THR A 50 -7.49 16.77 -0.80
N THR A 51 -8.26 16.24 -1.75
CA THR A 51 -9.31 15.27 -1.48
C THR A 51 -8.80 13.86 -1.80
N PRO A 52 -8.89 12.89 -0.87
CA PRO A 52 -8.49 11.51 -1.14
C PRO A 52 -9.27 10.92 -2.33
N LYS A 53 -8.53 10.36 -3.29
CA LYS A 53 -9.12 9.55 -4.37
C LYS A 53 -9.33 8.13 -3.84
N THR A 54 -10.50 7.55 -4.09
CA THR A 54 -10.83 6.19 -3.63
C THR A 54 -11.32 5.32 -4.78
N SER A 55 -10.84 4.10 -4.83
CA SER A 55 -11.26 3.07 -5.78
C SER A 55 -12.16 2.02 -5.10
N VAL A 56 -13.03 1.38 -5.90
CA VAL A 56 -14.19 0.62 -5.39
C VAL A 56 -13.77 -0.62 -4.60
N GLN A 57 -13.06 -1.54 -5.24
CA GLN A 57 -12.71 -2.82 -4.62
C GLN A 57 -11.49 -2.66 -3.71
N TRP A 58 -10.43 -2.04 -4.23
CA TRP A 58 -9.16 -1.74 -3.55
C TRP A 58 -8.72 -0.34 -3.97
N GLY A 59 -7.91 0.33 -3.17
CA GLY A 59 -7.19 1.52 -3.63
C GLY A 59 -6.19 1.17 -4.74
N ASP A 60 -5.92 2.14 -5.61
CA ASP A 60 -4.78 2.07 -6.54
C ASP A 60 -3.50 2.36 -5.76
N HIS A 61 -3.00 1.32 -5.09
CA HIS A 61 -1.76 1.36 -4.31
C HIS A 61 -0.58 1.10 -5.25
N VAL A 62 0.17 2.16 -5.56
CA VAL A 62 1.43 2.08 -6.35
C VAL A 62 2.68 1.96 -5.48
N ASP A 63 2.53 2.30 -4.21
CA ASP A 63 3.54 2.14 -3.17
C ASP A 63 3.30 0.82 -2.44
N HIS A 64 4.33 -0.02 -2.38
CA HIS A 64 4.23 -1.37 -1.84
C HIS A 64 5.32 -1.66 -0.81
N VAL A 65 5.02 -2.61 0.07
CA VAL A 65 6.01 -3.26 0.94
C VAL A 65 5.89 -4.76 0.74
N TRP A 66 6.89 -5.37 0.11
CA TRP A 66 6.94 -6.79 -0.20
C TRP A 66 7.77 -7.53 0.83
N ALA A 67 7.25 -8.66 1.32
CA ALA A 67 7.95 -9.51 2.27
C ALA A 67 7.70 -11.00 1.99
N VAL A 68 8.57 -11.86 2.49
CA VAL A 68 8.40 -13.32 2.38
C VAL A 68 7.47 -13.78 3.52
N PRO A 69 6.27 -14.32 3.24
CA PRO A 69 5.26 -14.59 4.27
C PRO A 69 5.70 -15.54 5.37
N LYS A 70 6.66 -16.44 5.09
CA LYS A 70 7.21 -17.40 6.06
C LYS A 70 8.23 -16.80 7.04
N GLN A 71 8.60 -15.53 6.86
CA GLN A 71 9.61 -14.85 7.67
C GLN A 71 9.03 -13.69 8.48
N VAL A 72 7.78 -13.32 8.21
CA VAL A 72 7.14 -12.17 8.85
C VAL A 72 5.66 -12.41 9.10
N ARG A 73 5.17 -11.79 10.17
CA ARG A 73 3.76 -11.58 10.42
C ARG A 73 3.44 -10.10 10.27
N VAL A 74 2.57 -9.73 9.33
CA VAL A 74 2.15 -8.34 9.12
C VAL A 74 0.95 -8.04 10.03
N LEU A 75 1.17 -7.19 11.03
CA LEU A 75 0.16 -6.87 12.04
C LEU A 75 -0.84 -5.85 11.49
N TRP A 76 -0.37 -4.77 10.90
CA TRP A 76 -1.24 -3.77 10.27
C TRP A 76 -0.55 -3.05 9.12
N TRP A 77 -1.37 -2.59 8.17
CA TRP A 77 -1.00 -1.81 6.99
C TRP A 77 -1.94 -0.61 6.89
N HIS A 78 -1.39 0.60 6.91
CA HIS A 78 -2.17 1.83 6.97
C HIS A 78 -1.68 2.86 5.94
N GLN A 79 -2.60 3.46 5.21
CA GLN A 79 -2.33 4.78 4.64
C GLN A 79 -2.36 5.83 5.76
N ALA A 80 -1.18 6.39 6.07
CA ALA A 80 -0.96 7.19 7.27
C ALA A 80 -1.20 8.69 7.07
N GLU A 81 -1.58 9.13 5.86
CA GLU A 81 -1.92 10.53 5.63
C GLU A 81 -3.03 11.01 6.58
N ARG A 82 -2.82 12.17 7.22
CA ARG A 82 -3.80 12.69 8.18
C ARG A 82 -4.95 13.34 7.43
N ILE A 83 -6.19 12.90 7.71
CA ILE A 83 -7.40 13.49 7.12
C ILE A 83 -8.16 14.30 8.17
N THR A 84 -8.59 15.50 7.81
CA THR A 84 -9.43 16.37 8.64
C THR A 84 -10.50 17.00 7.75
N ASN A 85 -11.76 16.93 8.18
CA ASN A 85 -12.92 17.41 7.41
C ASN A 85 -12.98 16.83 5.97
N GLY A 86 -12.60 15.55 5.82
CA GLY A 86 -12.63 14.85 4.52
C GLY A 86 -11.48 15.21 3.56
N ARG A 87 -10.51 16.01 3.99
CA ARG A 87 -9.33 16.42 3.19
C ARG A 87 -8.04 16.01 3.86
N TYR A 88 -6.98 15.84 3.08
CA TYR A 88 -5.63 15.74 3.63
C TYR A 88 -5.28 17.02 4.39
N ALA A 89 -4.86 16.87 5.65
CA ALA A 89 -4.54 17.99 6.53
C ALA A 89 -3.25 18.70 6.09
N HIS A 90 -2.31 17.95 5.52
CA HIS A 90 -1.10 18.44 4.87
C HIS A 90 -0.74 17.47 3.75
N LEU A 91 -0.26 17.98 2.61
CA LEU A 91 0.28 17.15 1.54
C LEU A 91 1.78 17.35 1.50
N GLY A 92 2.54 16.34 1.90
CA GLY A 92 4.00 16.33 1.79
C GLY A 92 4.52 15.81 0.43
N SER A 93 3.65 15.15 -0.34
CA SER A 93 3.96 14.50 -1.62
C SER A 93 2.66 14.25 -2.41
N ASP A 94 2.77 14.02 -3.71
CA ASP A 94 1.71 13.43 -4.54
C ASP A 94 1.49 11.94 -4.26
N HIS A 95 2.29 11.34 -3.38
CA HIS A 95 2.07 10.02 -2.81
C HIS A 95 1.70 10.11 -1.32
N SER A 96 0.70 9.35 -0.90
CA SER A 96 0.30 9.21 0.50
C SER A 96 1.24 8.22 1.21
N PRO A 97 1.77 8.52 2.41
CA PRO A 97 2.71 7.64 3.07
C PRO A 97 2.01 6.35 3.52
N LEU A 98 2.70 5.24 3.28
CA LEU A 98 2.31 3.92 3.71
C LEU A 98 3.12 3.51 4.96
N VAL A 99 2.43 3.06 6.01
CA VAL A 99 3.06 2.52 7.21
C VAL A 99 2.63 1.08 7.41
N VAL A 100 3.61 0.20 7.59
CA VAL A 100 3.42 -1.23 7.81
C VAL A 100 4.11 -1.64 9.10
N ARG A 101 3.38 -2.30 10.00
CA ARG A 101 3.98 -2.92 11.18
C ARG A 101 4.06 -4.43 10.96
N MET A 102 5.29 -4.94 11.05
CA MET A 102 5.57 -6.37 10.92
C MET A 102 6.40 -6.86 12.10
N GLN A 103 6.20 -8.13 12.44
CA GLN A 103 7.03 -8.89 13.36
C GLN A 103 7.84 -9.89 12.52
N VAL A 104 9.15 -9.98 12.79
CA VAL A 104 10.03 -10.98 12.17
C VAL A 104 9.94 -12.27 12.97
N GLU A 105 9.89 -13.40 12.28
CA GLU A 105 9.88 -14.76 12.85
C GLU A 105 11.24 -15.45 12.73
#